data_AF-A0A3D9VAA0-F1
#
_entry.id   AF-A0A3D9VAA0-F1
#
_cell.length_a   1.000
_cell.length_b   1.000
_cell.length_c   1.000
_cell.angle_alpha   90.00
_cell.angle_beta   90.00
_cell.angle_gamma   90.00
#
_symmetry.space_group_name_H-M   'P 1'
#
loop_
_entity.id
_entity.type
_entity.pdbx_description
1 polymer ?
#
loop_
_entity_poly.entity_id
_entity_poly.type
_entity_poly.pdbx_seq_one_letter_code
_entity_poly.pdbx_strand_id
1 'polypeptide(L)'
;MTPQHRTLLVGREPLAVCKEVVERGLHPEAVDVDTGVRVMPLVLNDRRHFTLWMRLYSRTLAARNLAFAGDATHAQWEIEAAIRATTDPPCFLESVYLDELRLLLRSAQRALAAGETGVDHYGPHISLLVAENWCLMRLYRRQVQIEDVSDDIAEIAQGRAPHHRPD
;
A
#
# COMPACT_ATOMS: atom_id res chain seq x y z
N MET A 1 0.88 -21.76 -20.21
CA MET A 1 1.71 -21.25 -19.10
C MET A 1 1.92 -22.40 -18.16
N THR A 2 3.15 -22.92 -18.06
CA THR A 2 3.51 -23.93 -17.07
C THR A 2 3.32 -23.33 -15.67
N PRO A 3 2.71 -24.03 -14.71
CA PRO A 3 2.62 -23.52 -13.34
C PRO A 3 4.05 -23.38 -12.81
N GLN A 4 4.53 -22.14 -12.64
CA GLN A 4 5.76 -21.91 -11.89
C GLN A 4 5.50 -22.40 -10.47
N HIS A 5 6.30 -23.37 -10.01
CA HIS A 5 6.29 -23.82 -8.63
C HIS A 5 6.64 -22.63 -7.74
N ARG A 6 5.64 -22.09 -7.04
CA ARG A 6 5.84 -21.03 -6.06
C ARG A 6 6.47 -21.67 -4.82
N THR A 7 7.54 -21.05 -4.32
CA THR A 7 8.20 -21.48 -3.08
C THR A 7 7.36 -21.01 -1.90
N LEU A 8 7.00 -21.92 -1.01
CA LEU A 8 6.29 -21.60 0.22
C LEU A 8 7.29 -21.34 1.35
N LEU A 9 7.22 -20.16 1.97
CA LEU A 9 7.91 -19.80 3.20
C LEU A 9 6.90 -19.75 4.35
N VAL A 10 7.36 -20.00 5.58
CA VAL A 10 6.52 -19.89 6.77
C VAL A 10 7.05 -18.73 7.60
N GLY A 11 6.20 -17.74 7.90
CA GLY A 11 6.66 -16.59 8.65
C GLY A 11 5.57 -15.54 8.87
N ARG A 12 5.73 -14.79 9.96
CA ARG A 12 4.87 -13.64 10.30
C ARG A 12 5.63 -12.32 10.31
N GLU A 13 6.96 -12.37 10.41
CA GLU A 13 7.81 -11.19 10.48
C GLU A 13 8.30 -10.81 9.07
N PRO A 14 7.95 -9.62 8.56
CA PRO A 14 8.31 -9.21 7.20
C PRO A 14 9.81 -9.20 6.93
N LEU A 15 10.61 -8.70 7.88
CA LEU A 15 12.05 -8.62 7.72
C LEU A 15 12.71 -10.00 7.66
N ALA A 16 12.28 -10.93 8.52
CA ALA A 16 12.79 -12.30 8.52
C ALA A 16 12.47 -13.02 7.21
N VAL A 17 11.22 -12.89 6.71
CA VAL A 17 10.82 -13.49 5.43
C VAL A 17 11.60 -12.87 4.27
N CYS A 18 11.72 -11.53 4.20
CA CYS A 18 12.51 -10.86 3.16
C CYS A 18 13.98 -11.29 3.19
N LYS A 19 14.56 -11.42 4.39
CA LYS A 19 15.93 -11.88 4.56
C LYS A 19 16.11 -13.30 4.02
N GLU A 20 15.22 -14.21 4.35
CA GLU A 20 15.26 -15.59 3.83
C GLU A 20 15.13 -15.63 2.30
N VAL A 21 14.24 -14.82 1.72
CA VAL A 21 14.07 -14.71 0.25
C VAL A 21 15.38 -14.31 -0.42
N VAL A 22 16.07 -13.31 0.13
CA VAL A 22 17.37 -12.84 -0.37
C VAL A 22 18.45 -13.90 -0.19
N GLU A 23 18.55 -14.49 1.00
CA GLU A 23 19.55 -15.53 1.32
C GLU A 23 19.40 -16.78 0.44
N ARG A 24 18.17 -17.11 0.04
CA ARG A 24 17.88 -18.25 -0.84
C ARG A 24 17.87 -17.89 -2.34
N GLY A 25 18.13 -16.63 -2.70
CA GLY A 25 18.12 -16.16 -4.08
C GLY A 25 16.76 -16.33 -4.78
N LEU A 26 15.65 -16.25 -4.03
CA LEU A 26 14.32 -16.46 -4.56
C LEU A 26 13.79 -15.18 -5.22
N HIS A 27 13.17 -15.31 -6.39
CA HIS A 27 12.46 -14.18 -7.00
C HIS A 27 11.19 -13.86 -6.18
N PRO A 28 10.95 -12.60 -5.75
CA PRO A 28 9.84 -12.28 -4.86
C PRO A 28 8.46 -12.68 -5.39
N GLU A 29 8.22 -12.56 -6.70
CA GLU A 29 6.95 -12.96 -7.32
C GLU A 29 6.73 -14.48 -7.34
N ALA A 30 7.78 -15.28 -7.13
CA ALA A 30 7.71 -16.73 -7.07
C ALA A 30 7.57 -17.27 -5.63
N VAL A 31 7.30 -16.41 -4.65
CA VAL A 31 7.21 -16.78 -3.22
C VAL A 31 5.80 -16.58 -2.69
N ASP A 32 5.30 -17.59 -1.99
CA ASP A 32 4.14 -17.51 -1.10
C ASP A 32 4.59 -17.60 0.35
N VAL A 33 3.84 -16.95 1.24
CA VAL A 33 4.10 -16.89 2.68
C VAL A 33 2.90 -17.46 3.42
N ASP A 34 3.12 -18.52 4.18
CA ASP A 34 2.17 -19.02 5.16
C ASP A 34 2.38 -18.29 6.49
N THR A 35 1.37 -17.49 6.85
CA THR A 35 1.34 -16.74 8.10
C THR A 35 0.79 -17.57 9.27
N GLY A 36 0.34 -18.80 9.02
CA GLY A 36 -0.43 -19.63 9.94
C GLY A 36 -1.89 -19.19 10.12
N VAL A 37 -2.31 -18.11 9.47
CA VAL A 37 -3.72 -17.68 9.37
C VAL A 37 -4.21 -17.88 7.93
N ARG A 38 -3.36 -17.53 6.96
CA ARG A 38 -3.57 -17.73 5.54
C ARG A 38 -2.26 -17.76 4.78
N VAL A 39 -2.29 -18.37 3.61
CA VAL A 39 -1.21 -18.33 2.62
C VAL A 39 -1.45 -17.16 1.66
N MET A 40 -0.41 -16.38 1.38
CA MET A 40 -0.48 -15.22 0.50
C MET A 40 0.76 -15.10 -0.37
N PRO A 41 0.67 -14.47 -1.56
CA PRO A 41 1.87 -14.04 -2.29
C PRO A 41 2.74 -13.13 -1.44
N LEU A 42 4.07 -13.23 -1.54
CA LEU A 42 4.99 -12.30 -0.89
C LEU A 42 4.78 -10.86 -1.40
N VAL A 43 4.85 -10.72 -2.73
CA VAL A 43 4.51 -9.50 -3.47
C VAL A 43 3.44 -9.83 -4.51
N LEU A 44 2.66 -8.81 -4.89
CA LEU A 44 1.72 -8.91 -6.00
C LEU A 44 1.88 -7.71 -6.93
N ASN A 45 2.20 -8.00 -8.19
CA ASN A 45 2.26 -6.99 -9.23
C ASN A 45 0.99 -7.01 -10.11
N ASP A 46 -0.19 -6.74 -9.52
CA ASP A 46 -1.50 -6.73 -10.22
C ASP A 46 -2.21 -5.36 -10.14
N ARG A 47 -3.09 -5.08 -11.10
CA ARG A 47 -4.02 -3.95 -11.16
C ARG A 47 -4.89 -3.83 -9.91
N ARG A 48 -5.29 -4.94 -9.28
CA ARG A 48 -6.07 -4.93 -8.03
C ARG A 48 -5.36 -4.16 -6.91
N HIS A 49 -4.03 -4.19 -6.90
CA HIS A 49 -3.18 -3.50 -5.95
C HIS A 49 -3.24 -1.97 -6.14
N PHE A 50 -3.18 -1.52 -7.40
CA PHE A 50 -3.32 -0.11 -7.75
C PHE A 50 -4.71 0.43 -7.38
N THR A 51 -5.77 -0.31 -7.70
CA THR A 51 -7.14 0.09 -7.37
C THR A 51 -7.39 0.14 -5.86
N LEU A 52 -6.73 -0.68 -5.05
CA LEU A 52 -6.78 -0.58 -3.59
C LEU A 52 -6.22 0.78 -3.13
N TRP A 53 -4.99 1.12 -3.55
CA TRP A 53 -4.35 2.36 -3.15
C TRP A 53 -5.07 3.61 -3.64
N MET A 54 -5.63 3.59 -4.85
CA MET A 54 -6.47 4.68 -5.35
C MET A 54 -7.70 4.89 -4.46
N ARG A 55 -8.36 3.80 -4.05
CA ARG A 55 -9.51 3.88 -3.13
C ARG A 55 -9.10 4.43 -1.77
N LEU A 56 -8.00 3.93 -1.19
CA LEU A 56 -7.50 4.40 0.09
C LEU A 56 -7.15 5.89 0.04
N TYR A 57 -6.42 6.32 -1.00
CA TYR A 57 -6.09 7.72 -1.24
C TYR A 57 -7.33 8.62 -1.29
N SER A 58 -8.32 8.27 -2.12
CA SER A 58 -9.54 9.07 -2.26
C SER A 58 -10.31 9.19 -0.95
N ARG A 59 -10.39 8.10 -0.16
CA ARG A 59 -11.05 8.10 1.16
C ARG A 59 -10.28 8.95 2.18
N THR A 60 -8.95 8.83 2.23
CA THR A 60 -8.11 9.65 3.13
C THR A 60 -8.20 11.15 2.79
N LEU A 61 -8.17 11.49 1.51
CA LEU A 61 -8.28 12.87 1.03
C LEU A 61 -9.67 13.45 1.35
N ALA A 62 -10.73 12.68 1.10
CA ALA A 62 -12.10 13.08 1.43
C ALA A 62 -12.27 13.31 2.94
N ALA A 63 -11.81 12.37 3.77
CA ALA A 63 -11.83 12.50 5.22
C ALA A 63 -11.11 13.78 5.71
N ARG A 64 -9.93 14.07 5.15
CA ARG A 64 -9.14 15.26 5.50
C ARG A 64 -9.91 16.55 5.17
N ASN A 65 -10.48 16.62 3.97
CA ASN A 65 -11.21 17.81 3.52
C ASN A 65 -12.50 18.03 4.31
N LEU A 66 -13.22 16.95 4.65
CA LEU A 66 -14.41 17.01 5.50
C LEU A 66 -14.06 17.44 6.93
N ALA A 67 -12.97 16.89 7.50
CA ALA A 67 -12.49 17.31 8.82
C ALA A 67 -12.14 18.80 8.85
N PHE A 68 -11.48 19.31 7.80
CA PHE A 68 -11.19 20.74 7.66
C PHE A 68 -12.43 21.62 7.53
N ALA A 69 -13.47 21.11 6.85
CA ALA A 69 -14.74 21.81 6.72
C ALA A 69 -15.58 21.77 8.01
N GLY A 70 -15.11 21.11 9.08
CA GLY A 70 -15.84 20.91 10.32
C GLY A 70 -16.89 19.81 10.27
N ASP A 71 -16.95 19.02 9.19
CA ASP A 71 -17.89 17.90 9.04
C ASP A 71 -17.30 16.61 9.64
N ALA A 72 -17.26 16.54 10.97
CA ALA A 72 -16.69 15.42 11.70
C ALA A 72 -17.41 14.10 11.41
N THR A 73 -18.74 14.14 11.23
CA THR A 73 -19.58 12.95 10.99
C THR A 73 -19.21 12.27 9.69
N HIS A 74 -19.19 13.00 8.58
CA HIS A 74 -18.84 12.41 7.28
C HIS A 74 -17.35 12.09 7.19
N ALA A 75 -16.48 12.89 7.82
CA ALA A 75 -15.06 12.57 7.92
C ALA A 75 -14.85 11.21 8.60
N GLN A 76 -15.60 10.92 9.66
CA GLN A 76 -15.53 9.64 10.36
C GLN A 76 -16.01 8.47 9.51
N TRP A 77 -17.07 8.65 8.69
CA TRP A 77 -17.51 7.62 7.74
C TRP A 77 -16.43 7.26 6.71
N GLU A 78 -15.74 8.27 6.18
CA GLU A 78 -14.64 8.09 5.23
C GLU A 78 -13.46 7.36 5.86
N ILE A 79 -13.09 7.71 7.11
CA ILE A 79 -12.04 7.02 7.88
C ILE A 79 -12.40 5.55 8.11
N GLU A 80 -13.63 5.26 8.53
CA GLU A 80 -14.06 3.88 8.76
C GLU A 80 -14.09 3.06 7.48
N ALA A 81 -14.50 3.65 6.36
CA ALA A 81 -14.44 3.01 5.06
C ALA A 81 -12.99 2.69 4.66
N ALA A 82 -12.06 3.61 4.89
CA ALA A 82 -10.63 3.39 4.66
C ALA A 82 -10.10 2.26 5.57
N ILE A 83 -10.41 2.27 6.87
CA ILE A 83 -10.01 1.22 7.81
C ILE A 83 -10.50 -0.15 7.34
N ARG A 84 -11.77 -0.27 6.92
CA ARG A 84 -12.31 -1.52 6.36
C ARG A 84 -11.57 -1.96 5.11
N ALA A 85 -11.18 -1.03 4.23
CA ALA A 85 -10.41 -1.37 3.02
C ALA A 85 -8.99 -1.88 3.34
N THR A 86 -8.42 -1.56 4.51
CA THR A 86 -7.11 -2.07 4.93
C THR A 86 -7.12 -3.49 5.51
N THR A 87 -8.28 -4.10 5.77
CA THR A 87 -8.34 -5.37 6.53
C THR A 87 -7.97 -6.59 5.72
N ASP A 88 -8.00 -6.50 4.39
CA ASP A 88 -7.70 -7.61 3.50
C ASP A 88 -6.55 -7.27 2.55
N PRO A 89 -5.29 -7.45 3.00
CA PRO A 89 -4.14 -7.20 2.14
C PRO A 89 -4.11 -8.18 0.95
N PRO A 90 -3.77 -7.72 -0.26
CA PRO A 90 -3.62 -8.57 -1.44
C PRO A 90 -2.33 -9.40 -1.47
N CYS A 91 -1.28 -8.99 -0.74
CA CYS A 91 -0.04 -9.76 -0.58
C CYS A 91 0.57 -9.54 0.81
N PHE A 92 1.53 -10.38 1.19
CA PHE A 92 2.13 -10.37 2.52
C PHE A 92 2.84 -9.05 2.84
N LEU A 93 3.72 -8.55 1.96
CA LEU A 93 4.39 -7.28 2.24
C LEU A 93 3.45 -6.08 2.27
N GLU A 94 2.27 -6.22 1.66
CA GLU A 94 1.26 -5.18 1.69
C GLU A 94 0.58 -5.04 3.06
N SER A 95 0.50 -6.13 3.85
CA SER A 95 -0.09 -6.06 5.18
C SER A 95 0.63 -5.07 6.09
N VAL A 96 1.96 -4.95 5.95
CA VAL A 96 2.78 -4.00 6.70
C VAL A 96 2.34 -2.56 6.45
N TYR A 97 2.24 -2.16 5.18
CA TYR A 97 1.85 -0.80 4.80
C TYR A 97 0.40 -0.50 5.18
N LEU A 98 -0.49 -1.47 5.04
CA LEU A 98 -1.91 -1.32 5.40
C LEU A 98 -2.12 -1.26 6.92
N ASP A 99 -1.29 -1.95 7.70
CA ASP A 99 -1.32 -1.88 9.16
C ASP A 99 -0.87 -0.50 9.66
N GLU A 100 0.21 0.06 9.10
CA GLU A 100 0.66 1.42 9.40
C GLU A 100 -0.39 2.47 9.02
N LEU A 101 -0.99 2.35 7.83
CA LEU A 101 -2.10 3.21 7.42
C LEU A 101 -3.27 3.12 8.41
N ARG A 102 -3.60 1.91 8.88
CA ARG A 102 -4.69 1.70 9.85
C ARG A 102 -4.40 2.39 11.19
N LEU A 103 -3.14 2.42 11.64
CA LEU A 103 -2.75 3.14 12.85
C LEU A 103 -2.99 4.65 12.72
N LEU A 104 -2.60 5.24 11.58
CA LEU A 104 -2.83 6.65 11.28
C LEU A 104 -4.33 6.98 11.23
N LEU A 105 -5.11 6.15 10.53
CA LEU A 105 -6.57 6.31 10.43
C LEU A 105 -7.26 6.21 11.79
N ARG A 106 -6.85 5.27 12.66
CA ARG A 106 -7.37 5.16 14.02
C ARG A 106 -6.95 6.33 14.90
N SER A 107 -5.76 6.88 14.69
CA SER A 107 -5.32 8.11 15.36
C SER A 107 -6.24 9.28 15.00
N ALA A 108 -6.50 9.48 13.70
CA ALA A 108 -7.42 10.50 13.22
C ALA A 108 -8.84 10.31 13.77
N GLN A 109 -9.35 9.08 13.78
CA GLN A 109 -10.66 8.75 14.32
C GLN A 109 -10.79 9.12 15.80
N ARG A 110 -9.77 8.83 16.62
CA ARG A 110 -9.75 9.18 18.04
C ARG A 110 -9.74 10.70 18.25
N ALA A 111 -8.96 11.42 17.46
CA ALA A 111 -8.89 12.87 17.54
C ALA A 111 -10.23 13.53 17.16
N LEU A 112 -10.88 13.08 16.07
CA LEU A 112 -12.23 13.53 15.72
C LEU A 112 -13.24 13.24 16.83
N ALA A 113 -13.22 12.05 17.41
CA ALA A 113 -14.11 11.68 18.51
C ALA A 113 -13.87 12.51 19.80
N ALA A 114 -12.65 13.02 20.00
CA ALA A 114 -12.30 13.92 21.09
C ALA A 114 -12.70 15.38 20.83
N GLY A 115 -13.25 15.70 19.65
CA GLY A 115 -13.62 17.07 19.27
C GLY A 115 -12.43 17.93 18.85
N GLU A 116 -11.29 17.33 18.49
CA GLU A 116 -10.08 18.01 18.02
C GLU A 116 -10.24 18.50 16.56
N THR A 117 -11.31 19.24 16.26
CA THR A 117 -11.70 19.62 14.88
C THR A 117 -11.44 21.09 14.55
N GLY A 118 -11.01 21.90 15.53
CA GLY A 118 -10.68 23.31 15.35
C GLY A 118 -9.28 23.56 14.78
N VAL A 119 -9.02 24.79 14.33
CA VAL A 119 -7.70 25.21 13.80
C VAL A 119 -6.57 25.04 14.82
N ASP A 120 -6.89 25.09 16.11
CA ASP A 120 -5.94 24.88 17.22
C ASP A 120 -5.58 23.41 17.45
N HIS A 121 -6.32 22.49 16.83
CA HIS A 121 -6.18 21.04 17.01
C HIS A 121 -5.83 20.36 15.69
N TYR A 122 -4.53 20.29 15.40
CA TYR A 122 -4.02 19.63 14.18
C TYR A 122 -4.03 18.10 14.25
N GLY A 123 -4.49 17.49 15.35
CA GLY A 123 -4.42 16.04 15.60
C GLY A 123 -4.97 15.16 14.47
N PRO A 124 -6.26 15.30 14.08
CA PRO A 124 -6.81 14.50 13.00
C PRO A 124 -6.23 14.90 11.65
N HIS A 125 -5.94 16.19 11.46
CA HIS A 125 -5.37 16.70 10.22
C HIS A 125 -3.99 16.09 9.90
N ILE A 126 -3.06 16.11 10.86
CA ILE A 126 -1.71 15.55 10.67
C ILE A 126 -1.80 14.06 10.37
N SER A 127 -2.61 13.32 11.12
CA SER A 127 -2.79 11.88 10.91
C SER A 127 -3.33 11.56 9.50
N LEU A 128 -4.31 12.34 9.04
CA LEU A 128 -4.90 12.18 7.70
C LEU A 128 -3.97 12.63 6.58
N LEU A 129 -3.16 13.69 6.80
CA LEU A 129 -2.15 14.14 5.86
C LEU A 129 -1.04 13.08 5.68
N VAL A 130 -0.55 12.50 6.78
CA VAL A 130 0.44 11.42 6.71
C VAL A 130 -0.16 10.19 6.01
N ALA A 131 -1.40 9.83 6.31
CA ALA A 131 -2.10 8.72 5.65
C ALA A 131 -2.26 8.94 4.14
N GLU A 132 -2.64 10.15 3.72
CA GLU A 132 -2.74 10.55 2.32
C GLU A 132 -1.38 10.44 1.61
N ASN A 133 -0.33 11.00 2.21
CA ASN A 133 1.03 10.92 1.66
C ASN A 133 1.49 9.47 1.53
N TRP A 134 1.16 8.62 2.50
CA TRP A 134 1.45 7.19 2.43
C TRP A 134 0.81 6.55 1.20
N CYS A 135 -0.47 6.81 0.96
CA CYS A 135 -1.17 6.32 -0.23
C CYS A 135 -0.54 6.85 -1.53
N LEU A 136 -0.20 8.14 -1.58
CA LEU A 136 0.44 8.77 -2.75
C LEU A 136 1.80 8.14 -3.06
N MET A 137 2.66 7.95 -2.06
CA MET A 137 3.99 7.34 -2.26
C MET A 137 3.88 5.93 -2.85
N ARG A 138 2.84 5.17 -2.47
CA ARG A 138 2.57 3.84 -3.01
C ARG A 138 2.06 3.87 -4.44
N LEU A 139 1.22 4.86 -4.79
CA LEU A 139 0.77 5.09 -6.16
C LEU A 139 1.93 5.53 -7.06
N TYR A 140 2.74 6.50 -6.64
CA TYR A 140 3.88 7.02 -7.39
C TYR A 140 4.94 5.96 -7.68
N ARG A 141 5.35 5.19 -6.65
CA ARG A 141 6.32 4.10 -6.82
C ARG A 141 5.90 3.11 -7.91
N ARG A 142 4.59 2.96 -8.11
CA ARG A 142 4.04 2.03 -9.10
C ARG A 142 3.90 2.64 -10.49
N GLN A 143 3.61 3.93 -10.58
CA GLN A 143 3.60 4.62 -11.87
C GLN A 143 5.00 4.64 -12.50
N VAL A 144 6.05 4.93 -11.71
CA VAL A 144 7.44 4.87 -12.17
C VAL A 144 7.79 3.47 -12.71
N GLN A 145 7.36 2.41 -12.02
CA GLN A 145 7.59 1.03 -12.49
C GLN A 145 6.82 0.67 -13.78
N ILE A 146 5.67 1.31 -14.04
CA ILE A 146 4.91 1.09 -15.28
C ILE A 146 5.57 1.85 -16.44
N GLU A 147 6.08 3.06 -16.18
CA GLU A 147 6.80 3.85 -17.17
C GLU A 147 8.11 3.17 -17.59
N ASP A 148 8.90 2.65 -16.64
CA ASP A 148 10.14 1.91 -16.94
C ASP A 148 9.87 0.65 -17.80
N VAL A 149 8.82 -0.12 -17.49
CA VAL A 149 8.45 -1.31 -18.28
C VAL A 149 7.86 -0.94 -19.64
N SER A 150 7.15 0.19 -19.74
CA SER A 150 6.60 0.68 -21.01
C SER A 150 7.71 1.16 -21.94
N ASP A 151 8.74 1.81 -21.41
CA ASP A 151 9.90 2.25 -22.16
C ASP A 151 10.72 1.05 -22.66
N ASP A 152 10.95 0.04 -21.81
CA ASP A 152 11.62 -1.21 -22.22
C ASP A 152 10.85 -1.94 -23.34
N ILE A 153 9.52 -2.03 -23.23
CA ILE A 153 8.67 -2.65 -24.26
C ILE A 153 8.68 -1.82 -25.56
N ALA A 154 8.69 -0.49 -25.46
CA ALA A 154 8.77 0.40 -26.61
C ALA A 154 10.12 0.32 -27.32
N GLU A 155 11.23 0.18 -26.57
CA GLU A 155 12.58 0.00 -27.13
C GLU A 155 12.73 -1.35 -27.82
N ILE A 156 12.23 -2.43 -27.20
CA ILE A 156 12.20 -3.77 -27.79
C ILE A 156 11.35 -3.80 -29.07
N ALA A 157 10.17 -3.16 -29.06
CA ALA A 157 9.29 -3.07 -30.23
C ALA A 157 9.90 -2.26 -31.39
N GLN A 158 10.85 -1.37 -31.09
CA GLN A 158 11.62 -0.59 -32.07
C GLN A 158 12.94 -1.25 -32.48
N GLY A 159 13.22 -2.47 -31.99
CA GLY A 159 14.45 -3.22 -32.30
C GLY A 159 15.72 -2.63 -31.69
N ARG A 160 15.59 -1.79 -30.65
CA ARG A 160 16.71 -1.23 -29.89
C ARG A 160 16.93 -2.11 -28.66
N ALA A 161 18.20 -2.42 -28.36
CA ALA A 161 18.53 -3.14 -27.12
C ALA A 161 18.26 -2.20 -25.93
N PRO A 162 17.61 -2.69 -24.85
CA PRO A 162 17.30 -1.85 -23.70
C PRO A 162 18.59 -1.25 -23.14
N HIS A 163 18.61 0.08 -22.99
CA HIS A 163 19.76 0.74 -22.40
C HIS A 163 19.83 0.41 -20.91
N HIS A 164 20.76 -0.47 -20.54
CA HIS A 164 21.15 -0.66 -19.14
C HIS A 164 21.68 0.68 -18.62
N ARG A 165 20.89 1.40 -17.81
CA ARG A 165 21.40 2.55 -17.05
C ARG A 165 22.44 2.02 -16.06
N PRO A 166 23.63 2.61 -15.98
CA PRO A 166 24.60 2.25 -14.94
C PRO A 166 24.07 2.68 -13.57
N ASP A 167 24.34 1.83 -12.57
CA ASP A 167 23.98 1.98 -11.15
C ASP A 167 24.39 3.32 -10.53
#